data_AF-A0A1V5MZR5-F1
#
_entry.id   AF-A0A1V5MZR5-F1
#
_cell.length_a   1.000
_cell.length_b   1.000
_cell.length_c   1.000
_cell.angle_alpha   90.00
_cell.angle_beta   90.00
_cell.angle_gamma   90.00
#
_symmetry.space_group_name_H-M   'P 1'
#
loop_
_entity.id
_entity.type
_entity.pdbx_description
1 polymer ?
#
loop_
_entity_poly.entity_id
_entity_poly.type
_entity_poly.pdbx_seq_one_letter_code
_entity_poly.pdbx_strand_id
1 'polypeptide(L)'
;MSSFPKHVVDNDYYITRAIEETSGVDKGIITRNVNYPDWSKNEMVYSGPHFWVSEPLYKTPQEECTLSSHYDKINLSLIGDEYTSRTCYKPSMDTDSYRSLIKGFINGQDINGKPKFGLWIDEYRIVWRFMLNLSQERTLITAIIPPNCSHIHGVNSAIFKNKNFFLEFSALTSSLSFDFYIKLTNKGALSQSIVESFPLGVAEKYKPALFVRTLRLNCLTNRYAELWEEVWREAYKKDAWSLDDSRLAPWCNLTPTWQHDTPLRNYFERRMALVEIDVISAMALGLNLDELIMMYEIQFPVLQQNENDTWYDTKGNIVFTCSKGLVGVGVDRPVWETIKGMKAGETYEHVIQKSELYRGQKVTYYAPFDKCDRVEDYKRAWKHFEERFK
;
A
#
# COMPACT_ATOMS: atom_id res chain seq x y z
N MET A 1 -11.31 18.42 9.97
CA MET A 1 -11.71 17.01 9.75
C MET A 1 -13.06 16.68 10.40
N SER A 2 -13.31 17.03 11.67
CA SER A 2 -14.62 16.77 12.31
C SER A 2 -15.80 17.52 11.65
N SER A 3 -15.55 18.70 11.07
CA SER A 3 -16.53 19.49 10.31
C SER A 3 -16.76 19.02 8.87
N PHE A 4 -16.10 17.94 8.43
CA PHE A 4 -16.31 17.42 7.08
C PHE A 4 -17.73 16.86 6.94
N PRO A 5 -18.41 17.00 5.79
CA PRO A 5 -19.85 16.70 5.70
C PRO A 5 -20.24 15.24 5.92
N LYS A 6 -19.32 14.31 5.64
CA LYS A 6 -19.53 12.88 5.79
C LYS A 6 -18.27 12.21 6.33
N HIS A 7 -18.48 11.12 7.04
CA HIS A 7 -17.42 10.29 7.59
C HIS A 7 -17.65 8.82 7.25
N VAL A 8 -16.71 7.95 7.60
CA VAL A 8 -16.85 6.49 7.44
C VAL A 8 -18.14 5.99 8.08
N VAL A 9 -18.49 6.49 9.27
CA VAL A 9 -19.70 6.08 10.01
C VAL A 9 -21.01 6.29 9.22
N ASP A 10 -21.04 7.22 8.27
CA ASP A 10 -22.23 7.56 7.49
C ASP A 10 -22.45 6.64 6.28
N ASN A 11 -21.65 5.59 6.12
CA ASN A 11 -21.66 4.70 4.96
C ASN A 11 -21.86 3.24 5.38
N ASP A 12 -22.25 2.39 4.42
CA ASP A 12 -22.30 0.94 4.64
C ASP A 12 -20.90 0.33 4.58
N TYR A 13 -20.28 0.14 5.76
CA TYR A 13 -19.00 -0.53 5.94
C TYR A 13 -19.11 -1.73 6.90
N TYR A 14 -18.12 -2.62 6.82
CA TYR A 14 -17.89 -3.67 7.81
C TYR A 14 -16.40 -3.72 8.14
N ILE A 15 -16.07 -3.59 9.42
CA ILE A 15 -14.69 -3.62 9.92
C ILE A 15 -14.50 -4.87 10.79
N THR A 16 -13.37 -5.54 10.62
CA THR A 16 -13.03 -6.70 11.44
C THR A 16 -11.54 -6.76 11.76
N ARG A 17 -11.25 -7.36 12.92
CA ARG A 17 -9.89 -7.74 13.35
C ARG A 17 -9.57 -9.21 13.02
N ALA A 18 -10.51 -9.91 12.37
CA ALA A 18 -10.38 -11.32 12.03
C ALA A 18 -9.98 -12.19 13.24
N ILE A 19 -9.04 -13.11 13.04
CA ILE A 19 -8.67 -14.13 14.03
C ILE A 19 -7.59 -13.58 14.96
N GLU A 20 -7.84 -13.65 16.27
CA GLU A 20 -6.80 -13.40 17.28
C GLU A 20 -5.78 -14.53 17.26
N GLU A 21 -4.49 -14.19 17.21
CA GLU A 21 -3.44 -15.13 16.83
C GLU A 21 -3.29 -16.24 17.87
N THR A 22 -3.19 -15.86 19.15
CA THR A 22 -2.96 -16.79 20.25
C THR A 22 -4.12 -17.77 20.37
N SER A 23 -5.33 -17.23 20.51
CA SER A 23 -6.55 -18.03 20.61
C SER A 23 -6.89 -18.78 19.33
N GLY A 24 -6.49 -18.27 18.17
CA GLY A 24 -6.64 -18.94 16.88
C GLY A 24 -5.77 -20.18 16.78
N VAL A 25 -4.53 -20.12 17.27
CA VAL A 25 -3.65 -21.28 17.37
C VAL A 25 -4.15 -22.25 18.42
N ASP A 26 -4.48 -21.77 19.62
CA ASP A 26 -4.95 -22.60 20.73
C ASP A 26 -6.25 -23.36 20.39
N LYS A 27 -7.14 -22.74 19.61
CA LYS A 27 -8.39 -23.36 19.14
C LYS A 27 -8.22 -24.20 17.88
N GLY A 28 -7.00 -24.33 17.34
CA GLY A 28 -6.76 -25.09 16.11
C GLY A 28 -7.41 -24.48 14.87
N ILE A 29 -7.61 -23.15 14.83
CA ILE A 29 -8.14 -22.43 13.67
C ILE A 29 -7.04 -22.17 12.66
N ILE A 30 -5.88 -21.69 13.13
CA ILE A 30 -4.69 -21.44 12.31
C ILE A 30 -3.49 -22.14 12.94
N THR A 31 -2.45 -22.40 12.14
CA THR A 31 -1.17 -22.92 12.62
C THR A 31 -0.04 -22.09 12.05
N ARG A 32 1.02 -21.94 12.84
CA ARG A 32 2.22 -21.22 12.43
C ARG A 32 3.07 -22.15 11.58
N ASN A 33 3.10 -21.91 10.27
CA ASN A 33 3.88 -22.66 9.31
C ASN A 33 4.23 -21.75 8.14
N VAL A 34 5.53 -21.50 7.94
CA VAL A 34 5.98 -20.70 6.81
C VAL A 34 5.85 -21.52 5.53
N ASN A 35 5.02 -21.06 4.59
CA ASN A 35 4.85 -21.72 3.30
C ASN A 35 4.37 -20.73 2.22
N TYR A 36 4.33 -21.21 0.98
CA TYR A 36 3.55 -20.58 -0.07
C TYR A 36 2.09 -21.06 0.05
N PRO A 37 1.12 -20.13 0.13
CA PRO A 37 -0.27 -20.49 0.38
C PRO A 37 -0.98 -20.97 -0.90
N ASP A 38 -1.85 -21.97 -0.74
CA ASP A 38 -2.89 -22.30 -1.70
C ASP A 38 -4.09 -21.34 -1.54
N TRP A 39 -4.21 -20.39 -2.47
CA TRP A 39 -5.28 -19.39 -2.47
C TRP A 39 -6.68 -20.01 -2.60
N SER A 40 -6.82 -21.15 -3.30
CA SER A 40 -8.12 -21.82 -3.48
C SER A 40 -8.67 -22.38 -2.16
N LYS A 41 -7.80 -22.61 -1.18
CA LYS A 41 -8.13 -23.12 0.15
C LYS A 41 -8.13 -22.04 1.23
N ASN A 42 -8.02 -20.77 0.85
CA ASN A 42 -7.89 -19.62 1.75
C ASN A 42 -6.66 -19.71 2.68
N GLU A 43 -5.54 -20.29 2.21
CA GLU A 43 -4.34 -20.44 3.05
C GLU A 43 -3.56 -19.14 3.26
N MET A 44 -3.76 -18.11 2.43
CA MET A 44 -3.06 -16.84 2.61
C MET A 44 -3.63 -16.09 3.82
N VAL A 45 -2.85 -16.04 4.89
CA VAL A 45 -3.14 -15.22 6.08
C VAL A 45 -2.17 -14.04 6.14
N TYR A 46 -2.67 -12.82 6.01
CA TYR A 46 -1.85 -11.61 6.06
C TYR A 46 -1.41 -11.26 7.49
N SER A 47 -0.19 -10.73 7.59
CA SER A 47 0.39 -10.14 8.79
C SER A 47 0.96 -8.75 8.48
N GLY A 48 1.27 -7.96 9.51
CA GLY A 48 1.71 -6.57 9.35
C GLY A 48 2.87 -6.36 8.36
N PRO A 49 3.91 -7.21 8.32
CA PRO A 49 5.02 -7.07 7.37
C PRO A 49 4.66 -7.27 5.89
N HIS A 50 3.56 -7.96 5.57
CA HIS A 50 3.21 -8.26 4.17
C HIS A 50 2.86 -7.01 3.35
N PHE A 51 2.42 -5.93 3.99
CA PHE A 51 2.01 -4.72 3.30
C PHE A 51 2.61 -3.44 3.90
N TRP A 52 2.63 -2.41 3.07
CA TRP A 52 3.00 -1.03 3.38
C TRP A 52 2.00 -0.05 2.75
N VAL A 53 2.28 1.25 2.82
CA VAL A 53 1.39 2.30 2.30
C VAL A 53 1.15 2.11 0.80
N SER A 54 -0.09 1.79 0.43
CA SER A 54 -0.51 1.43 -0.93
C SER A 54 0.38 0.37 -1.58
N GLU A 55 0.86 -0.59 -0.78
CA GLU A 55 1.73 -1.67 -1.25
C GLU A 55 1.36 -2.99 -0.61
N PRO A 56 0.49 -3.80 -1.23
CA PRO A 56 0.04 -5.06 -0.63
C PRO A 56 1.05 -6.20 -0.71
N LEU A 57 2.15 -6.03 -1.45
CA LEU A 57 3.27 -6.97 -1.56
C LEU A 57 4.57 -6.28 -1.11
N TYR A 58 4.63 -5.91 0.16
CA TYR A 58 5.78 -5.20 0.72
C TYR A 58 6.94 -6.14 1.04
N LYS A 59 6.73 -7.12 1.93
CA LYS A 59 7.74 -8.11 2.33
C LYS A 59 7.17 -9.52 2.37
N THR A 60 8.03 -10.50 2.13
CA THR A 60 7.72 -11.92 2.29
C THR A 60 8.53 -12.52 3.45
N PRO A 61 7.97 -13.41 4.27
CA PRO A 61 8.73 -14.18 5.23
C PRO A 61 9.88 -14.97 4.57
N GLN A 62 11.02 -15.02 5.25
CA GLN A 62 12.08 -15.99 5.00
C GLN A 62 11.62 -17.40 5.42
N GLU A 63 12.26 -18.46 4.91
CA GLU A 63 11.85 -19.85 5.23
C GLU A 63 11.84 -20.11 6.74
N GLU A 64 12.86 -19.61 7.44
CA GLU A 64 12.93 -19.60 8.89
C GLU A 64 12.53 -18.25 9.48
N CYS A 65 11.23 -17.95 9.50
CA CYS A 65 10.74 -16.71 10.09
C CYS A 65 10.47 -16.88 11.59
N THR A 66 11.41 -16.47 12.46
CA THR A 66 11.23 -16.45 13.93
C THR A 66 11.29 -15.04 14.52
N LEU A 67 11.97 -14.11 13.84
CA LEU A 67 12.10 -12.72 14.25
C LEU A 67 11.34 -11.78 13.30
N SER A 68 11.03 -10.59 13.78
CA SER A 68 10.41 -9.52 12.97
C SER A 68 11.31 -9.03 11.82
N SER A 69 12.61 -9.35 11.88
CA SER A 69 13.60 -9.05 10.84
C SER A 69 13.72 -10.13 9.76
N HIS A 70 13.12 -11.32 9.93
CA HIS A 70 13.24 -12.44 8.99
C HIS A 70 12.25 -12.30 7.82
N TYR A 71 12.31 -11.14 7.16
CA TYR A 71 11.46 -10.76 6.06
C TYR A 71 12.27 -10.10 4.97
N ASP A 72 12.05 -10.53 3.74
CA ASP A 72 12.70 -9.98 2.57
C ASP A 72 11.81 -8.97 1.86
N LYS A 73 12.40 -7.85 1.46
CA LYS A 73 11.74 -6.85 0.63
C LYS A 73 11.45 -7.43 -0.75
N ILE A 74 10.20 -7.35 -1.21
CA ILE A 74 9.80 -7.83 -2.53
C ILE A 74 10.19 -6.77 -3.57
N ASN A 75 10.87 -7.18 -4.64
CA ASN A 75 11.16 -6.34 -5.78
C ASN A 75 10.00 -6.45 -6.78
N LEU A 76 9.14 -5.42 -6.81
CA LEU A 76 7.94 -5.41 -7.65
C LEU A 76 8.24 -5.42 -9.15
N SER A 77 9.44 -5.04 -9.59
CA SER A 77 9.84 -5.11 -11.00
C SER A 77 10.18 -6.53 -11.46
N LEU A 78 10.32 -7.49 -10.53
CA LEU A 78 10.68 -8.88 -10.81
C LEU A 78 9.52 -9.87 -10.60
N ILE A 79 8.41 -9.43 -10.01
CA ILE A 79 7.28 -10.33 -9.75
C ILE A 79 6.48 -10.58 -11.03
N GLY A 80 6.03 -11.82 -11.22
CA GLY A 80 5.08 -12.17 -12.28
C GLY A 80 3.63 -11.90 -11.87
N ASP A 81 2.72 -12.05 -12.84
CA ASP A 81 1.29 -11.75 -12.67
C ASP A 81 0.61 -12.57 -11.58
N GLU A 82 1.08 -13.80 -11.33
CA GLU A 82 0.53 -14.75 -10.36
C GLU A 82 1.25 -14.71 -9.00
N TYR A 83 2.25 -13.83 -8.82
CA TYR A 83 3.12 -13.84 -7.65
C TYR A 83 2.35 -13.85 -6.32
N THR A 84 2.85 -14.64 -5.37
CA THR A 84 2.35 -14.67 -3.99
C THR A 84 3.51 -14.63 -3.01
N SER A 85 3.36 -13.85 -1.94
CA SER A 85 4.26 -13.92 -0.80
C SER A 85 4.07 -15.24 -0.05
N ARG A 86 5.09 -15.66 0.69
CA ARG A 86 4.91 -16.67 1.73
C ARG A 86 4.00 -16.11 2.83
N THR A 87 3.36 -16.99 3.60
CA THR A 87 2.68 -16.64 4.84
C THR A 87 3.33 -17.35 6.02
N CYS A 88 3.24 -16.77 7.21
CA CYS A 88 3.64 -17.40 8.47
C CYS A 88 2.53 -18.27 9.08
N TYR A 89 1.28 -18.12 8.62
CA TYR A 89 0.13 -18.80 9.18
C TYR A 89 -0.76 -19.34 8.07
N LYS A 90 -1.34 -20.51 8.29
CA LYS A 90 -2.40 -21.05 7.44
C LYS A 90 -3.54 -21.62 8.29
N PRO A 91 -4.75 -21.77 7.75
CA PRO A 91 -5.81 -22.53 8.42
C PRO A 91 -5.35 -23.95 8.76
N SER A 92 -5.72 -24.43 9.95
CA SER A 92 -5.42 -25.80 10.40
C SER A 92 -6.57 -26.77 10.12
N MET A 93 -7.76 -26.24 9.84
CA MET A 93 -8.97 -27.00 9.51
C MET A 93 -9.24 -26.97 8.01
N ASP A 94 -10.18 -27.80 7.56
CA ASP A 94 -10.63 -27.78 6.17
C ASP A 94 -11.27 -26.44 5.78
N THR A 95 -11.29 -26.18 4.47
CA THR A 95 -11.73 -24.89 3.91
C THR A 95 -13.17 -24.56 4.28
N ASP A 96 -14.09 -25.53 4.28
CA ASP A 96 -15.51 -25.27 4.59
C ASP A 96 -15.70 -24.92 6.08
N SER A 97 -15.06 -25.68 6.97
CA SER A 97 -15.03 -25.39 8.40
C SER A 97 -14.44 -23.99 8.66
N TYR A 98 -13.32 -23.66 8.01
CA TYR A 98 -12.68 -22.35 8.17
C TYR A 98 -13.60 -21.21 7.73
N ARG A 99 -14.21 -21.34 6.53
CA ARG A 99 -15.13 -20.34 5.97
C ARG A 99 -16.38 -20.17 6.82
N SER A 100 -16.86 -21.22 7.50
CA SER A 100 -18.03 -21.14 8.38
C SER A 100 -17.85 -20.20 9.59
N LEU A 101 -16.61 -19.94 10.00
CA LEU A 101 -16.26 -19.05 11.11
C LEU A 101 -16.29 -17.57 10.71
N ILE A 102 -16.39 -17.30 9.41
CA ILE A 102 -16.17 -15.98 8.83
C ILE A 102 -17.53 -15.39 8.45
N LYS A 103 -17.77 -14.13 8.82
CA LYS A 103 -19.05 -13.44 8.57
C LYS A 103 -18.79 -12.00 8.18
N GLY A 104 -19.23 -11.59 7.00
CA GLY A 104 -19.22 -10.21 6.53
C GLY A 104 -20.58 -9.53 6.69
N PHE A 105 -20.98 -8.73 5.69
CA PHE A 105 -22.29 -8.09 5.67
C PHE A 105 -23.44 -9.09 5.73
N ILE A 106 -24.57 -8.66 6.30
CA ILE A 106 -25.84 -9.37 6.14
C ILE A 106 -26.28 -9.23 4.68
N ASN A 107 -26.46 -10.36 4.01
CA ASN A 107 -26.90 -10.49 2.62
C ASN A 107 -28.21 -11.28 2.56
N GLY A 108 -29.29 -10.63 2.99
CA GLY A 108 -30.64 -11.21 3.01
C GLY A 108 -30.92 -12.14 4.20
N GLN A 109 -31.95 -12.97 4.04
CA GLN A 109 -32.40 -13.95 5.03
C GLN A 109 -32.42 -15.35 4.41
N ASP A 110 -32.22 -16.38 5.23
CA ASP A 110 -32.40 -17.77 4.84
C ASP A 110 -33.89 -18.16 4.77
N ILE A 111 -34.17 -19.40 4.36
CA ILE A 111 -35.53 -19.94 4.26
C ILE A 111 -36.31 -19.92 5.60
N ASN A 112 -35.61 -19.80 6.73
CA ASN A 112 -36.19 -19.74 8.07
C ASN A 112 -36.23 -18.31 8.63
N GLY A 113 -35.94 -17.29 7.80
CA GLY A 113 -35.93 -15.88 8.19
C GLY A 113 -34.69 -15.44 8.98
N LYS A 114 -33.66 -16.29 9.13
CA LYS A 114 -32.43 -15.91 9.83
C LYS A 114 -31.51 -15.09 8.91
N PRO A 115 -30.77 -14.09 9.43
CA PRO A 115 -29.82 -13.32 8.62
C PRO A 115 -28.79 -14.23 7.97
N LYS A 116 -28.66 -14.14 6.63
CA LYS A 116 -27.61 -14.80 5.88
C LYS A 116 -26.42 -13.84 5.81
N PHE A 117 -25.24 -14.27 6.22
CA PHE A 117 -24.03 -13.45 6.16
C PHE A 117 -23.26 -13.77 4.87
N GLY A 118 -22.76 -12.74 4.19
CA GLY A 118 -21.69 -12.88 3.21
C GLY A 118 -20.37 -13.24 3.90
N LEU A 119 -19.32 -13.47 3.13
CA LEU A 119 -18.00 -13.81 3.65
C LEU A 119 -17.04 -12.66 3.35
N TRP A 120 -16.54 -11.98 4.37
CA TRP A 120 -15.65 -10.84 4.14
C TRP A 120 -14.34 -11.25 3.45
N ILE A 121 -13.90 -12.52 3.55
CA ILE A 121 -12.70 -13.03 2.86
C ILE A 121 -12.85 -13.10 1.35
N ASP A 122 -14.08 -13.14 0.83
CA ASP A 122 -14.35 -13.22 -0.61
C ASP A 122 -14.38 -11.83 -1.29
N GLU A 123 -14.21 -10.77 -0.51
CA GLU A 123 -14.22 -9.39 -1.00
C GLU A 123 -12.79 -8.84 -1.18
N TYR A 124 -12.65 -7.74 -1.91
CA TYR A 124 -11.47 -6.89 -1.76
C TYR A 124 -11.56 -6.13 -0.44
N ARG A 125 -10.45 -6.01 0.27
CA ARG A 125 -10.39 -5.40 1.61
C ARG A 125 -9.32 -4.35 1.68
N ILE A 126 -9.63 -3.25 2.35
CA ILE A 126 -8.59 -2.28 2.75
C ILE A 126 -8.10 -2.71 4.11
N VAL A 127 -6.81 -3.00 4.22
CA VAL A 127 -6.16 -3.39 5.48
C VAL A 127 -5.35 -2.25 6.06
N TRP A 128 -5.20 -2.27 7.38
CA TRP A 128 -4.24 -1.43 8.10
C TRP A 128 -3.68 -2.14 9.31
N ARG A 129 -2.52 -1.68 9.79
CA ARG A 129 -1.92 -2.20 11.02
C ARG A 129 -2.72 -1.70 12.22
N PHE A 130 -3.10 -2.61 13.11
CA PHE A 130 -3.84 -2.26 14.32
C PHE A 130 -2.98 -1.43 15.28
N MET A 131 -1.75 -1.87 15.51
CA MET A 131 -0.78 -1.16 16.35
C MET A 131 -0.09 -0.05 15.57
N LEU A 132 -0.08 1.14 16.14
CA LEU A 132 0.51 2.34 15.56
C LEU A 132 1.88 2.62 16.18
N ASN A 133 2.84 3.00 15.35
CA ASN A 133 4.14 3.49 15.80
C ASN A 133 4.34 4.93 15.31
N LEU A 134 4.26 5.87 16.24
CA LEU A 134 4.31 7.31 15.95
C LEU A 134 5.72 7.78 15.53
N SER A 135 6.76 7.01 15.88
CA SER A 135 8.17 7.31 15.61
C SER A 135 8.68 6.73 14.29
N GLN A 136 7.87 6.00 13.54
CA GLN A 136 8.24 5.48 12.22
C GLN A 136 8.10 6.54 11.13
N GLU A 137 8.62 6.23 9.93
CA GLU A 137 8.49 7.08 8.74
C GLU A 137 7.03 7.35 8.36
N ARG A 138 6.16 6.36 8.59
CA ARG A 138 4.71 6.40 8.37
C ARG A 138 4.03 5.74 9.55
N THR A 139 2.91 6.30 10.01
CA THR A 139 2.14 5.75 11.13
C THR A 139 0.89 5.04 10.61
N LEU A 140 0.19 5.64 9.63
CA LEU A 140 -0.97 5.05 9.00
C LEU A 140 -0.53 4.23 7.77
N ILE A 141 -0.46 2.92 7.94
CA ILE A 141 -0.04 1.98 6.89
C ILE A 141 -1.26 1.23 6.39
N THR A 142 -1.66 1.51 5.16
CA THR A 142 -2.87 0.95 4.53
C THR A 142 -2.58 0.37 3.15
N ALA A 143 -3.28 -0.70 2.77
CA ALA A 143 -3.20 -1.29 1.43
C ALA A 143 -4.52 -2.03 1.09
N ILE A 144 -4.74 -2.34 -0.19
CA ILE A 144 -5.84 -3.20 -0.62
C ILE A 144 -5.33 -4.63 -0.75
N ILE A 145 -5.98 -5.61 -0.12
CA ILE A 145 -5.70 -7.04 -0.31
C ILE A 145 -6.84 -7.71 -1.10
N PRO A 146 -6.55 -8.78 -1.87
CA PRO A 146 -7.52 -9.39 -2.76
C PRO A 146 -8.46 -10.37 -2.01
N PRO A 147 -9.50 -10.88 -2.68
CA PRO A 147 -10.31 -11.99 -2.19
C PRO A 147 -9.52 -13.25 -1.83
N ASN A 148 -10.18 -14.20 -1.21
CA ASN A 148 -9.69 -15.53 -0.87
C ASN A 148 -8.51 -15.57 0.12
N CYS A 149 -8.36 -14.54 0.94
CA CYS A 149 -7.35 -14.49 2.00
C CYS A 149 -7.90 -13.89 3.28
N SER A 150 -7.23 -14.15 4.41
CA SER A 150 -7.57 -13.59 5.71
C SER A 150 -6.39 -12.82 6.31
N HIS A 151 -6.50 -12.39 7.56
CA HIS A 151 -5.41 -11.75 8.28
C HIS A 151 -5.49 -12.05 9.78
N ILE A 152 -4.37 -11.87 10.50
CA ILE A 152 -4.33 -11.95 11.96
C ILE A 152 -4.77 -10.62 12.60
N HIS A 153 -5.11 -10.64 13.90
CA HIS A 153 -5.57 -9.48 14.68
C HIS A 153 -4.61 -8.27 14.79
N GLY A 154 -3.34 -8.44 14.43
CA GLY A 154 -2.39 -7.32 14.27
C GLY A 154 -2.72 -6.44 13.06
N VAL A 155 -3.65 -6.90 12.22
CA VAL A 155 -4.19 -6.23 11.04
C VAL A 155 -5.69 -6.10 11.22
N ASN A 156 -6.22 -4.94 10.85
CA ASN A 156 -7.65 -4.73 10.69
C ASN A 156 -7.97 -4.65 9.20
N SER A 157 -9.20 -4.96 8.83
CA SER A 157 -9.69 -4.71 7.48
C SER A 157 -11.06 -4.04 7.47
N ALA A 158 -11.34 -3.33 6.38
CA ALA A 158 -12.64 -2.79 6.04
C ALA A 158 -13.08 -3.27 4.65
N ILE A 159 -14.38 -3.52 4.52
CA ILE A 159 -15.10 -3.59 3.26
C ILE A 159 -16.16 -2.50 3.21
N PHE A 160 -16.46 -2.00 2.03
CA PHE A 160 -17.52 -1.01 1.78
C PHE A 160 -18.44 -1.55 0.69
N LYS A 161 -19.76 -1.41 0.85
CA LYS A 161 -20.70 -1.81 -0.22
C LYS A 161 -20.54 -0.95 -1.47
N ASN A 162 -20.16 0.32 -1.33
CA ASN A 162 -19.94 1.24 -2.44
C ASN A 162 -18.45 1.33 -2.77
N LYS A 163 -18.07 0.91 -3.98
CA LYS A 163 -16.67 0.90 -4.43
C LYS A 163 -16.05 2.31 -4.54
N ASN A 164 -16.83 3.37 -4.72
CA ASN A 164 -16.29 4.72 -4.67
C ASN A 164 -15.79 5.08 -3.27
N PHE A 165 -16.53 4.73 -2.22
CA PHE A 165 -16.07 4.95 -0.84
C PHE A 165 -14.93 4.02 -0.46
N PHE A 166 -14.93 2.79 -0.99
CA PHE A 166 -13.79 1.87 -0.87
C PHE A 166 -12.50 2.51 -1.41
N LEU A 167 -12.50 2.97 -2.67
CA LEU A 167 -11.31 3.57 -3.28
C LEU A 167 -10.94 4.90 -2.64
N GLU A 168 -11.93 5.71 -2.27
CA GLU A 168 -11.70 6.99 -1.59
C GLU A 168 -11.04 6.78 -0.24
N PHE A 169 -11.55 5.85 0.57
CA PHE A 169 -10.92 5.51 1.84
C PHE A 169 -9.46 5.06 1.62
N SER A 170 -9.23 4.12 0.69
CA SER A 170 -7.87 3.64 0.40
C SER A 170 -6.92 4.75 -0.06
N ALA A 171 -7.41 5.70 -0.87
CA ALA A 171 -6.62 6.81 -1.36
C ALA A 171 -6.26 7.78 -0.23
N LEU A 172 -7.27 8.22 0.52
CA LEU A 172 -7.09 9.18 1.61
C LEU A 172 -6.20 8.62 2.73
N THR A 173 -6.38 7.36 3.13
CA THR A 173 -5.54 6.72 4.16
C THR A 173 -4.13 6.41 3.70
N SER A 174 -3.81 6.57 2.41
CA SER A 174 -2.45 6.50 1.90
C SER A 174 -1.72 7.84 1.99
N SER A 175 -2.45 8.95 2.16
CA SER A 175 -1.90 10.30 2.20
C SER A 175 -1.22 10.65 3.54
N LEU A 176 -0.25 11.57 3.48
CA LEU A 176 0.35 12.18 4.66
C LEU A 176 -0.65 13.02 5.46
N SER A 177 -1.68 13.60 4.84
CA SER A 177 -2.70 14.38 5.56
C SER A 177 -3.46 13.52 6.58
N PHE A 178 -3.80 12.28 6.21
CA PHE A 178 -4.43 11.33 7.14
C PHE A 178 -3.44 10.71 8.12
N ASP A 179 -2.21 10.44 7.69
CA ASP A 179 -1.15 9.97 8.59
C ASP A 179 -0.86 11.02 9.69
N PHE A 180 -0.78 12.29 9.30
CA PHE A 180 -0.63 13.43 10.20
C PHE A 180 -1.78 13.52 11.20
N TYR A 181 -3.03 13.41 10.72
CA TYR A 181 -4.19 13.37 11.59
C TYR A 181 -4.08 12.26 12.64
N ILE A 182 -3.69 11.05 12.22
CA ILE A 182 -3.48 9.94 13.16
C ILE A 182 -2.34 10.22 14.15
N LYS A 183 -1.21 10.78 13.71
CA LYS A 183 -0.12 11.18 14.61
C LYS A 183 -0.60 12.15 15.69
N LEU A 184 -1.44 13.13 15.33
CA LEU A 184 -2.00 14.08 16.29
C LEU A 184 -2.93 13.45 17.33
N THR A 185 -3.57 12.31 17.03
CA THR A 185 -4.40 11.60 18.02
C THR A 185 -3.57 11.00 19.17
N ASN A 186 -2.26 10.82 18.97
CA ASN A 186 -1.31 10.21 19.91
C ASN A 186 -1.80 8.85 20.45
N LYS A 187 -2.48 8.06 19.62
CA LYS A 187 -2.99 6.73 19.96
C LYS A 187 -2.00 5.66 19.56
N GLY A 188 -1.82 4.65 20.41
CA GLY A 188 -0.99 3.47 20.12
C GLY A 188 -1.70 2.39 19.29
N ALA A 189 -3.01 2.51 19.10
CA ALA A 189 -3.80 1.59 18.30
C ALA A 189 -4.90 2.32 17.51
N LEU A 190 -5.15 1.85 16.28
CA LEU A 190 -6.19 2.38 15.41
C LEU A 190 -7.51 1.63 15.64
N SER A 191 -8.28 2.08 16.62
CA SER A 191 -9.60 1.53 16.93
C SER A 191 -10.62 1.84 15.83
N GLN A 192 -11.68 1.03 15.78
CA GLN A 192 -12.79 1.25 14.86
C GLN A 192 -13.40 2.65 15.00
N SER A 193 -13.59 3.14 16.24
CA SER A 193 -14.12 4.48 16.49
C SER A 193 -13.30 5.63 15.89
N ILE A 194 -11.97 5.48 15.79
CA ILE A 194 -11.12 6.48 15.14
C ILE A 194 -11.33 6.41 13.63
N VAL A 195 -11.37 5.20 13.06
CA VAL A 195 -11.62 4.99 11.63
C VAL A 195 -13.00 5.52 11.24
N GLU A 196 -14.02 5.33 12.07
CA GLU A 196 -15.38 5.84 11.88
C GLU A 196 -15.44 7.37 11.77
N SER A 197 -14.49 8.06 12.40
CA SER A 197 -14.35 9.53 12.36
C SER A 197 -13.60 10.05 11.13
N PHE A 198 -13.10 9.18 10.26
CA PHE A 198 -12.37 9.61 9.08
C PHE A 198 -13.30 10.27 8.06
N PRO A 199 -12.91 11.43 7.49
CA PRO A 199 -13.72 12.10 6.48
C PRO A 199 -13.78 11.27 5.19
N LEU A 200 -14.97 11.21 4.59
CA LEU A 200 -15.24 10.62 3.27
C LEU A 200 -16.25 11.50 2.52
N GLY A 201 -16.43 11.26 1.22
CA GLY A 201 -17.28 12.06 0.36
C GLY A 201 -16.62 13.30 -0.21
N VAL A 202 -15.32 13.24 -0.56
CA VAL A 202 -14.65 14.33 -1.28
C VAL A 202 -15.34 14.64 -2.61
N ALA A 203 -15.16 15.85 -3.14
CA ALA A 203 -15.81 16.26 -4.38
C ALA A 203 -15.39 15.36 -5.57
N GLU A 204 -16.33 15.08 -6.48
CA GLU A 204 -16.14 14.15 -7.61
C GLU A 204 -14.97 14.52 -8.52
N LYS A 205 -14.60 15.81 -8.61
CA LYS A 205 -13.47 16.26 -9.44
C LYS A 205 -12.12 15.66 -9.02
N TYR A 206 -11.94 15.33 -7.74
CA TYR A 206 -10.69 14.77 -7.21
C TYR A 206 -10.61 13.25 -7.40
N LYS A 207 -11.77 12.56 -7.43
CA LYS A 207 -11.85 11.10 -7.35
C LYS A 207 -11.12 10.38 -8.50
N PRO A 208 -11.27 10.75 -9.78
CA PRO A 208 -10.56 10.04 -10.85
C PRO A 208 -9.04 10.04 -10.67
N ALA A 209 -8.47 11.18 -10.30
CA ALA A 209 -7.03 11.35 -10.12
C ALA A 209 -6.51 10.58 -8.89
N LEU A 210 -7.25 10.59 -7.79
CA LEU A 210 -6.94 9.79 -6.60
C LEU A 210 -7.02 8.29 -6.90
N PHE A 211 -8.14 7.86 -7.47
CA PHE A 211 -8.47 6.44 -7.62
C PHE A 211 -7.49 5.74 -8.54
N VAL A 212 -7.16 6.32 -9.70
CA VAL A 212 -6.22 5.67 -10.64
C VAL A 212 -4.83 5.50 -10.03
N ARG A 213 -4.32 6.47 -9.27
CA ARG A 213 -3.02 6.38 -8.58
C ARG A 213 -3.05 5.29 -7.52
N THR A 214 -4.10 5.29 -6.67
CA THR A 214 -4.28 4.28 -5.63
C THR A 214 -4.41 2.87 -6.22
N LEU A 215 -5.19 2.70 -7.30
CA LEU A 215 -5.34 1.43 -7.98
C LEU A 215 -4.02 0.94 -8.55
N ARG A 216 -3.29 1.79 -9.30
CA ARG A 216 -2.01 1.36 -9.88
C ARG A 216 -0.95 1.05 -8.82
N LEU A 217 -1.02 1.66 -7.64
CA LEU A 217 -0.13 1.30 -6.53
C LEU A 217 -0.48 -0.07 -5.90
N ASN A 218 -1.76 -0.43 -5.83
CA ASN A 218 -2.24 -1.62 -5.11
C ASN A 218 -2.47 -2.85 -5.98
N CYS A 219 -2.96 -2.70 -7.21
CA CYS A 219 -3.37 -3.79 -8.10
C CYS A 219 -2.16 -4.51 -8.72
N LEU A 220 -1.28 -5.10 -7.91
CA LEU A 220 0.06 -5.53 -8.34
C LEU A 220 0.07 -6.85 -9.14
N THR A 221 -0.94 -7.70 -8.97
CA THR A 221 -1.07 -9.04 -9.58
C THR A 221 -2.44 -9.20 -10.23
N ASN A 222 -2.63 -10.28 -11.00
CA ASN A 222 -3.90 -10.55 -11.68
C ASN A 222 -5.07 -10.83 -10.72
N ARG A 223 -4.79 -11.12 -9.44
CA ARG A 223 -5.80 -11.20 -8.36
C ARG A 223 -6.54 -9.90 -8.11
N TYR A 224 -6.15 -8.80 -8.78
CA TYR A 224 -6.83 -7.52 -8.75
C TYR A 224 -7.55 -7.16 -10.06
N ALA A 225 -7.56 -8.08 -11.03
CA ALA A 225 -8.18 -7.83 -12.33
C ALA A 225 -9.66 -7.47 -12.21
N GLU A 226 -10.42 -8.22 -11.40
CA GLU A 226 -11.84 -7.95 -11.19
C GLU A 226 -12.08 -6.57 -10.55
N LEU A 227 -11.30 -6.20 -9.53
CA LEU A 227 -11.43 -4.86 -8.92
C LEU A 227 -11.12 -3.76 -9.94
N TRP A 228 -10.05 -3.93 -10.72
CA TRP A 228 -9.63 -2.96 -11.72
C TRP A 228 -10.71 -2.74 -12.79
N GLU A 229 -11.27 -3.83 -13.32
CA GLU A 229 -12.33 -3.81 -14.33
C GLU A 229 -13.62 -3.20 -13.78
N GLU A 230 -14.02 -3.58 -12.55
CA GLU A 230 -15.25 -3.09 -11.91
C GLU A 230 -15.25 -1.57 -11.72
N VAL A 231 -14.09 -0.98 -11.38
CA VAL A 231 -13.96 0.44 -11.05
C VAL A 231 -13.30 1.27 -12.16
N TRP A 232 -13.11 0.66 -13.34
CA TRP A 232 -12.49 1.29 -14.49
C TRP A 232 -13.26 2.55 -14.93
N ARG A 233 -12.51 3.58 -15.33
CA ARG A 233 -13.06 4.79 -15.94
C ARG A 233 -12.19 5.22 -17.11
N GLU A 234 -12.81 5.54 -18.26
CA GLU A 234 -12.08 6.05 -19.43
C GLU A 234 -11.29 7.34 -19.14
N ALA A 235 -11.70 8.11 -18.13
CA ALA A 235 -10.98 9.30 -17.67
C ALA A 235 -9.55 9.00 -17.19
N TYR A 236 -9.25 7.76 -16.76
CA TYR A 236 -7.93 7.37 -16.29
C TYR A 236 -6.84 7.49 -17.36
N LYS A 237 -7.18 7.25 -18.63
CA LYS A 237 -6.23 7.39 -19.76
C LYS A 237 -5.83 8.84 -20.06
N LYS A 238 -6.66 9.79 -19.59
CA LYS A 238 -6.48 11.23 -19.80
C LYS A 238 -5.75 11.89 -18.63
N ASP A 239 -5.34 11.11 -17.64
CA ASP A 239 -4.52 11.60 -16.53
C ASP A 239 -3.10 11.92 -17.01
N ALA A 240 -2.35 12.67 -16.21
CA ALA A 240 -0.99 13.07 -16.49
C ALA A 240 -0.20 13.17 -15.18
N TRP A 241 1.11 12.95 -15.27
CA TRP A 241 2.03 13.23 -14.18
C TRP A 241 2.26 14.73 -14.07
N SER A 242 2.49 15.21 -12.86
CA SER A 242 2.94 16.57 -12.57
C SER A 242 4.41 16.80 -12.95
N LEU A 243 5.18 15.72 -13.07
CA LEU A 243 6.58 15.71 -13.49
C LEU A 243 6.71 15.05 -14.87
N ASP A 244 7.46 15.68 -15.76
CA ASP A 244 7.88 15.09 -17.03
C ASP A 244 9.22 14.37 -16.81
N ASP A 245 9.18 13.04 -16.69
CA ASP A 245 10.35 12.19 -16.45
C ASP A 245 10.14 10.82 -17.11
N SER A 246 11.16 10.35 -17.85
CA SER A 246 11.10 9.10 -18.61
C SER A 246 10.95 7.84 -17.74
N ARG A 247 11.21 7.93 -16.44
CA ARG A 247 11.04 6.83 -15.47
C ARG A 247 9.58 6.58 -15.11
N LEU A 248 8.67 7.49 -15.48
CA LEU A 248 7.26 7.42 -15.11
C LEU A 248 6.43 6.69 -16.16
N ALA A 249 5.69 5.66 -15.74
CA ALA A 249 4.84 4.91 -16.66
C ALA A 249 3.69 5.78 -17.24
N PRO A 250 3.44 5.71 -18.55
CA PRO A 250 2.44 6.55 -19.22
C PRO A 250 1.01 6.16 -18.86
N TRP A 251 0.13 7.16 -18.79
CA TRP A 251 -1.30 6.97 -18.47
C TRP A 251 -2.13 6.51 -19.68
N CYS A 252 -1.75 6.92 -20.89
CA CYS A 252 -2.47 6.61 -22.12
C CYS A 252 -2.48 5.12 -22.48
N ASN A 253 -1.55 4.34 -21.93
CA ASN A 253 -1.44 2.89 -22.14
C ASN A 253 -2.42 2.08 -21.27
N LEU A 254 -3.10 2.71 -20.31
CA LEU A 254 -4.05 2.01 -19.45
C LEU A 254 -5.25 1.48 -20.25
N THR A 255 -5.73 0.30 -19.86
CA THR A 255 -6.88 -0.36 -20.50
C THR A 255 -7.91 -0.80 -19.45
N PRO A 256 -9.18 -1.05 -19.85
CA PRO A 256 -10.20 -1.58 -18.94
C PRO A 256 -9.80 -2.90 -18.31
N THR A 257 -9.04 -3.74 -19.02
CA THR A 257 -8.54 -5.02 -18.52
C THR A 257 -7.19 -4.83 -17.84
N TRP A 258 -6.99 -5.52 -16.71
CA TRP A 258 -5.71 -5.49 -16.02
C TRP A 258 -4.62 -6.20 -16.85
N GLN A 259 -3.42 -5.61 -16.88
CA GLN A 259 -2.25 -6.14 -17.59
C GLN A 259 -1.00 -6.00 -16.70
N HIS A 260 0.08 -6.69 -17.06
CA HIS A 260 1.34 -6.64 -16.30
C HIS A 260 1.88 -5.22 -16.08
N ASP A 261 1.69 -4.32 -17.06
CA ASP A 261 2.17 -2.94 -17.06
C ASP A 261 1.16 -1.94 -16.46
N THR A 262 -0.05 -2.40 -16.10
CA THR A 262 -1.05 -1.58 -15.39
C THR A 262 -0.49 -0.97 -14.09
N PRO A 263 0.16 -1.74 -13.20
CA PRO A 263 0.53 -1.26 -11.88
C PRO A 263 1.86 -0.51 -11.90
N LEU A 264 2.07 0.34 -10.91
CA LEU A 264 3.35 1.00 -10.66
C LEU A 264 4.27 0.06 -9.88
N ARG A 265 5.39 -0.34 -10.47
CA ARG A 265 6.36 -1.31 -9.93
C ARG A 265 7.66 -0.65 -9.53
N ASN A 266 8.06 0.37 -10.28
CA ASN A 266 9.31 1.06 -10.06
C ASN A 266 9.26 1.94 -8.81
N TYR A 267 10.37 2.05 -8.07
CA TYR A 267 10.38 2.78 -6.80
C TYR A 267 10.12 4.28 -6.99
N PHE A 268 10.69 4.88 -8.04
CA PHE A 268 10.53 6.30 -8.33
C PHE A 268 9.08 6.67 -8.69
N GLU A 269 8.45 5.93 -9.60
CA GLU A 269 7.06 6.20 -9.99
C GLU A 269 6.07 5.96 -8.83
N ARG A 270 6.33 4.95 -7.98
CA ARG A 270 5.50 4.69 -6.78
C ARG A 270 5.63 5.83 -5.78
N ARG A 271 6.84 6.36 -5.59
CA ARG A 271 7.06 7.57 -4.78
C ARG A 271 6.27 8.76 -5.34
N MET A 272 6.40 9.04 -6.63
CA MET A 272 5.70 10.16 -7.27
C MET A 272 4.18 10.04 -7.16
N ALA A 273 3.61 8.83 -7.32
CA ALA A 273 2.19 8.62 -7.11
C ALA A 273 1.74 8.93 -5.67
N LEU A 274 2.54 8.59 -4.66
CA LEU A 274 2.25 8.93 -3.27
C LEU A 274 2.32 10.44 -3.03
N VAL A 275 3.31 11.13 -3.59
CA VAL A 275 3.41 12.61 -3.55
C VAL A 275 2.17 13.26 -4.15
N GLU A 276 1.71 12.78 -5.31
CA GLU A 276 0.52 13.32 -5.96
C GLU A 276 -0.76 12.99 -5.17
N ILE A 277 -0.85 11.80 -4.56
CA ILE A 277 -1.94 11.47 -3.63
C ILE A 277 -1.95 12.43 -2.44
N ASP A 278 -0.79 12.78 -1.88
CA ASP A 278 -0.69 13.73 -0.76
C ASP A 278 -1.28 15.10 -1.15
N VAL A 279 -0.90 15.62 -2.32
CA VAL A 279 -1.41 16.91 -2.84
C VAL A 279 -2.89 16.87 -3.14
N ILE A 280 -3.37 15.86 -3.89
CA ILE A 280 -4.79 15.79 -4.25
C ILE A 280 -5.65 15.59 -3.00
N SER A 281 -5.19 14.79 -2.02
CA SER A 281 -5.89 14.59 -0.75
C SER A 281 -5.95 15.89 0.05
N ALA A 282 -4.84 16.64 0.13
CA ALA A 282 -4.81 17.93 0.81
C ALA A 282 -5.81 18.92 0.19
N MET A 283 -5.82 19.06 -1.14
CA MET A 283 -6.80 19.90 -1.85
C MET A 283 -8.25 19.43 -1.61
N ALA A 284 -8.48 18.11 -1.66
CA ALA A 284 -9.80 17.52 -1.44
C ALA A 284 -10.34 17.74 -0.02
N LEU A 285 -9.44 17.88 0.96
CA LEU A 285 -9.75 18.16 2.36
C LEU A 285 -9.81 19.67 2.67
N GLY A 286 -9.57 20.53 1.68
CA GLY A 286 -9.59 21.98 1.82
C GLY A 286 -8.35 22.57 2.50
N LEU A 287 -7.24 21.82 2.53
CA LEU A 287 -5.95 22.33 2.98
C LEU A 287 -5.30 23.15 1.86
N ASN A 288 -4.36 24.02 2.21
CA ASN A 288 -3.48 24.71 1.27
C ASN A 288 -2.08 24.05 1.21
N LEU A 289 -1.26 24.50 0.24
CA LEU A 289 0.08 23.96 0.01
C LEU A 289 1.00 24.13 1.22
N ASP A 290 0.98 25.29 1.86
CA ASP A 290 1.84 25.60 3.01
C ASP A 290 1.49 24.71 4.21
N GLU A 291 0.20 24.41 4.42
CA GLU A 291 -0.26 23.47 5.43
C GLU A 291 0.24 22.04 5.15
N LEU A 292 0.19 21.58 3.90
CA LEU A 292 0.72 20.25 3.52
C LEU A 292 2.24 20.16 3.76
N ILE A 293 2.99 21.18 3.34
CA ILE A 293 4.44 21.26 3.56
C ILE A 293 4.74 21.26 5.06
N MET A 294 4.03 22.09 5.84
CA MET A 294 4.18 22.16 7.29
C MET A 294 3.93 20.81 7.97
N MET A 295 2.88 20.08 7.56
CA MET A 295 2.61 18.74 8.08
C MET A 295 3.80 17.79 7.88
N TYR A 296 4.36 17.78 6.66
CA TYR A 296 5.52 16.98 6.30
C TYR A 296 6.77 17.35 7.12
N GLU A 297 7.11 18.63 7.17
CA GLU A 297 8.32 19.13 7.83
C GLU A 297 8.30 18.91 9.34
N ILE A 298 7.15 19.03 9.99
CA ILE A 298 7.06 18.95 11.46
C ILE A 298 6.92 17.50 11.95
N GLN A 299 6.07 16.66 11.33
CA GLN A 299 5.66 15.38 11.91
C GLN A 299 6.30 14.14 11.27
N PHE A 300 7.07 14.31 10.20
CA PHE A 300 7.68 13.20 9.46
C PHE A 300 9.21 13.29 9.33
N PRO A 301 9.96 13.52 10.42
CA PRO A 301 11.43 13.66 10.35
C PRO A 301 12.15 12.41 9.83
N VAL A 302 11.61 11.21 10.12
CA VAL A 302 12.19 9.95 9.61
C VAL A 302 11.97 9.81 8.10
N LEU A 303 10.80 10.21 7.59
CA LEU A 303 10.55 10.21 6.15
C LEU A 303 11.49 11.21 5.45
N GLN A 304 11.65 12.42 6.01
CA GLN A 304 12.61 13.41 5.52
C GLN A 304 14.04 12.87 5.49
N GLN A 305 14.49 12.25 6.59
CA GLN A 305 15.82 11.65 6.65
C GLN A 305 16.01 10.59 5.56
N ASN A 306 15.01 9.71 5.38
CA ASN A 306 15.06 8.66 4.38
C ASN A 306 15.10 9.24 2.97
N GLU A 307 14.25 10.21 2.63
CA GLU A 307 14.21 10.81 1.29
C GLU A 307 15.46 11.62 0.97
N ASN A 308 16.00 12.37 1.94
CA ASN A 308 17.21 13.17 1.77
C ASN A 308 18.46 12.35 1.45
N ASP A 309 18.40 11.04 1.62
CA ASP A 309 19.50 10.10 1.47
C ASP A 309 19.06 8.79 0.78
N THR A 310 18.01 8.87 -0.05
CA THR A 310 17.61 7.83 -1.00
C THR A 310 17.92 8.29 -2.42
N TRP A 311 18.71 7.50 -3.12
CA TRP A 311 19.23 7.83 -4.45
C TRP A 311 18.69 6.84 -5.49
N TYR A 312 18.25 7.39 -6.61
CA TYR A 312 17.66 6.64 -7.72
C TYR A 312 18.62 6.60 -8.91
N ASP A 313 18.57 5.51 -9.67
CA ASP A 313 19.21 5.45 -10.99
C ASP A 313 18.32 6.06 -12.08
N THR A 314 18.87 6.16 -13.29
CA THR A 314 18.15 6.64 -14.48
C THR A 314 16.96 5.77 -14.88
N LYS A 315 16.83 4.57 -14.31
CA LYS A 315 15.68 3.67 -14.49
C LYS A 315 14.67 3.75 -13.34
N GLY A 316 14.93 4.55 -12.29
CA GLY A 316 14.06 4.72 -11.12
C GLY A 316 14.22 3.66 -10.04
N ASN A 317 15.26 2.82 -10.09
CA ASN A 317 15.59 1.90 -9.01
C ASN A 317 16.34 2.64 -7.90
N ILE A 318 16.10 2.26 -6.65
CA ILE A 318 16.89 2.74 -5.53
C ILE A 318 18.28 2.09 -5.58
N VAL A 319 19.31 2.90 -5.77
CA VAL A 319 20.73 2.49 -5.75
C VAL A 319 21.26 2.49 -4.33
N PHE A 320 20.80 3.42 -3.50
CA PHE A 320 21.18 3.51 -2.09
C PHE A 320 20.04 4.16 -1.28
N THR A 321 19.82 3.70 -0.05
CA THR A 321 18.91 4.33 0.92
C THR A 321 19.37 4.07 2.34
N CYS A 322 19.15 5.03 3.24
CA CYS A 322 19.34 4.82 4.68
C CYS A 322 18.09 4.24 5.39
N SER A 323 17.00 4.01 4.66
CA SER A 323 15.74 3.52 5.25
C SER A 323 15.90 2.12 5.86
N LYS A 324 15.56 2.01 7.16
CA LYS A 324 15.49 0.72 7.86
C LYS A 324 14.37 -0.18 7.33
N GLY A 325 13.38 0.38 6.62
CA GLY A 325 12.32 -0.39 5.97
C GLY A 325 12.81 -1.18 4.77
N LEU A 326 13.84 -0.67 4.08
CA LEU A 326 14.33 -1.14 2.79
C LEU A 326 15.71 -1.82 2.88
N VAL A 327 16.04 -2.41 4.03
CA VAL A 327 17.29 -3.18 4.19
C VAL A 327 17.37 -4.27 3.10
N GLY A 328 18.48 -4.28 2.37
CA GLY A 328 18.72 -5.21 1.26
C GLY A 328 18.33 -4.66 -0.12
N VAL A 329 17.75 -3.44 -0.19
CA VAL A 329 17.57 -2.69 -1.44
C VAL A 329 18.76 -1.77 -1.67
N GLY A 330 19.27 -1.72 -2.90
CA GLY A 330 20.44 -0.91 -3.22
C GLY A 330 21.74 -1.54 -2.73
N VAL A 331 22.81 -0.75 -2.81
CA VAL A 331 24.13 -1.06 -2.25
C VAL A 331 24.22 -0.55 -0.81
N ASP A 332 25.21 -1.04 -0.05
CA ASP A 332 25.50 -0.51 1.28
C ASP A 332 26.28 0.80 1.22
N ARG A 333 26.22 1.60 2.29
CA ARG A 333 26.88 2.91 2.37
C ARG A 333 28.35 2.91 1.94
N PRO A 334 29.22 1.96 2.35
CA PRO A 334 30.62 1.97 1.90
C PRO A 334 30.77 1.84 0.37
N VAL A 335 29.90 1.07 -0.28
CA VAL A 335 29.88 0.95 -1.75
C VAL A 335 29.25 2.18 -2.38
N TRP A 336 28.19 2.73 -1.79
CA TRP A 336 27.59 3.97 -2.27
C TRP A 336 28.60 5.11 -2.36
N GLU A 337 29.45 5.30 -1.35
CA GLU A 337 30.47 6.36 -1.36
C GLU A 337 31.49 6.22 -2.50
N THR A 338 31.72 5.02 -3.03
CA THR A 338 32.64 4.81 -4.17
C THR A 338 31.98 5.06 -5.53
N ILE A 339 30.66 4.90 -5.64
CA ILE A 339 29.93 4.97 -6.92
C ILE A 339 29.10 6.25 -7.09
N LYS A 340 28.81 7.01 -6.02
CA LYS A 340 27.90 8.16 -6.06
C LYS A 340 28.25 9.25 -7.09
N GLY A 341 29.52 9.33 -7.50
CA GLY A 341 30.04 10.31 -8.46
C GLY A 341 30.04 9.84 -9.92
N MET A 342 29.47 8.67 -10.23
CA MET A 342 29.40 8.14 -11.59
C MET A 342 28.58 9.06 -12.51
N LYS A 343 29.04 9.19 -13.75
CA LYS A 343 28.51 10.08 -14.79
C LYS A 343 27.53 9.35 -15.69
N ALA A 344 26.80 10.13 -16.48
CA ALA A 344 25.87 9.60 -17.48
C ALA A 344 26.52 8.59 -18.41
N GLY A 345 25.85 7.45 -18.60
CA GLY A 345 26.33 6.34 -19.43
C GLY A 345 27.16 5.30 -18.69
N GLU A 346 27.60 5.58 -17.46
CA GLU A 346 28.29 4.59 -16.62
C GLU A 346 27.30 3.66 -15.92
N THR A 347 27.74 2.43 -15.65
CA THR A 347 26.91 1.40 -14.99
C THR A 347 27.68 0.71 -13.88
N TYR A 348 26.99 0.34 -12.80
CA TYR A 348 27.55 -0.44 -11.69
C TYR A 348 26.80 -1.75 -11.51
N GLU A 349 27.52 -2.87 -11.46
CA GLU A 349 26.93 -4.18 -11.18
C GLU A 349 27.05 -4.52 -9.69
N HIS A 350 25.93 -4.86 -9.07
CA HIS A 350 25.84 -5.27 -7.68
C HIS A 350 25.30 -6.70 -7.57
N VAL A 351 25.96 -7.53 -6.76
CA VAL A 351 25.47 -8.86 -6.41
C VAL A 351 24.74 -8.79 -5.07
N ILE A 352 23.45 -9.13 -5.06
CA ILE A 352 22.62 -9.06 -3.85
C ILE A 352 23.08 -10.08 -2.81
N GLN A 353 23.32 -9.63 -1.58
CA GLN A 353 23.80 -10.48 -0.47
C GLN A 353 22.78 -10.69 0.65
N LYS A 354 21.94 -9.68 0.93
CA LYS A 354 21.16 -9.61 2.17
C LYS A 354 19.75 -10.21 2.12
N SER A 355 19.15 -10.31 0.93
CA SER A 355 17.86 -10.99 0.75
C SER A 355 18.09 -12.47 0.48
N GLU A 356 17.40 -13.36 1.20
CA GLU A 356 17.28 -14.78 0.89
C GLU A 356 16.69 -15.00 -0.52
N LEU A 357 15.62 -14.28 -0.84
CA LEU A 357 14.85 -14.40 -2.08
C LEU A 357 15.68 -14.07 -3.34
N TYR A 358 16.58 -13.09 -3.26
CA TYR A 358 17.36 -12.62 -4.42
C TYR A 358 18.88 -12.84 -4.27
N ARG A 359 19.33 -13.59 -3.26
CA ARG A 359 20.77 -13.77 -2.98
C ARG A 359 21.50 -14.28 -4.23
N GLY A 360 22.64 -13.67 -4.54
CA GLY A 360 23.49 -14.05 -5.66
C GLY A 360 23.03 -13.52 -7.02
N GLN A 361 21.84 -12.92 -7.12
CA GLN A 361 21.42 -12.25 -8.35
C GLN A 361 22.21 -10.96 -8.57
N LYS A 362 22.46 -10.65 -9.84
CA LYS A 362 23.13 -9.43 -10.27
C LYS A 362 22.11 -8.36 -10.66
N VAL A 363 22.32 -7.14 -10.18
CA VAL A 363 21.55 -5.95 -10.53
C VAL A 363 22.50 -4.92 -11.13
N THR A 364 22.12 -4.31 -12.24
CA THR A 364 22.88 -3.22 -12.86
C THR A 364 22.19 -1.89 -12.58
N TYR A 365 22.93 -0.95 -11.98
CA TYR A 365 22.49 0.44 -11.76
C TYR A 365 23.09 1.35 -12.83
N TYR A 366 22.33 2.36 -13.25
CA TYR A 366 22.65 3.22 -14.39
C TYR A 366 22.75 4.70 -13.99
N ALA A 367 23.96 5.26 -14.05
CA ALA A 367 24.25 6.64 -13.66
C ALA A 367 23.79 7.68 -14.73
N PRO A 368 23.58 8.97 -14.36
CA PRO A 368 23.81 9.56 -13.05
C PRO A 368 22.75 9.14 -12.02
N PHE A 369 23.10 9.29 -10.75
CA PHE A 369 22.19 9.05 -9.64
C PHE A 369 21.63 10.37 -9.12
N ASP A 370 20.34 10.41 -8.82
CA ASP A 370 19.66 11.61 -8.33
C ASP A 370 18.86 11.35 -7.05
N LYS A 371 18.53 12.45 -6.37
CA LYS A 371 17.62 12.47 -5.23
C LYS A 371 16.37 13.25 -5.59
N CYS A 372 15.29 12.92 -4.91
CA CYS A 372 14.06 13.71 -4.99
C CYS A 372 14.01 14.75 -3.87
N ASP A 373 13.28 15.84 -4.11
CA ASP A 373 12.93 16.84 -3.12
C ASP A 373 11.41 16.91 -3.03
N ARG A 374 10.85 16.36 -1.94
CA ARG A 374 9.40 16.28 -1.75
C ARG A 374 8.72 17.65 -1.67
N VAL A 375 9.39 18.67 -1.15
CA VAL A 375 8.78 20.01 -1.06
C VAL A 375 8.67 20.62 -2.45
N GLU A 376 9.70 20.50 -3.27
CA GLU A 376 9.64 20.93 -4.67
C GLU A 376 8.66 20.09 -5.49
N ASP A 377 8.59 18.78 -5.23
CA ASP A 377 7.59 17.91 -5.85
C ASP A 377 6.16 18.31 -5.46
N TYR A 378 5.91 18.68 -4.20
CA TYR A 378 4.62 19.20 -3.77
C TYR A 378 4.27 20.50 -4.46
N LYS A 379 5.19 21.46 -4.58
CA LYS A 379 4.94 22.72 -5.30
C LYS A 379 4.56 22.45 -6.76
N ARG A 380 5.30 21.57 -7.43
CA ARG A 380 5.04 21.17 -8.82
C ARG A 380 3.69 20.46 -8.98
N ALA A 381 3.43 19.44 -8.15
CA ALA A 381 2.18 18.71 -8.16
C ALA A 381 0.99 19.62 -7.83
N TRP A 382 1.15 20.54 -6.87
CA TRP A 382 0.12 21.49 -6.51
C TRP A 382 -0.26 22.37 -7.69
N LYS A 383 0.72 22.98 -8.37
CA LYS A 383 0.46 23.79 -9.57
C LYS A 383 -0.28 22.99 -10.65
N HIS A 384 0.17 21.76 -10.91
CA HIS A 384 -0.44 20.87 -11.89
C HIS A 384 -1.92 20.59 -11.58
N PHE A 385 -2.22 20.19 -10.34
CA PHE A 385 -3.60 19.83 -9.95
C PHE A 385 -4.49 21.04 -9.72
N GLU A 386 -3.94 22.18 -9.32
CA GLU A 386 -4.69 23.43 -9.23
C GLU A 386 -5.20 23.86 -10.61
N GLU A 387 -4.36 23.77 -11.65
CA GLU A 387 -4.80 24.03 -13.03
C GLU A 387 -5.85 23.04 -13.50
N ARG A 388 -5.70 21.75 -13.15
CA ARG A 388 -6.63 20.69 -13.55
C ARG A 388 -8.00 20.76 -12.87
N PHE A 389 -8.07 21.19 -11.62
CA PHE A 389 -9.31 21.17 -10.81
C PHE A 389 -10.02 22.52 -10.72
N LYS A 390 -9.58 23.50 -11.50
CA LYS A 390 -10.27 24.78 -11.69
C LYS A 390 -11.69 24.61 -12.21
#